data_AF-A0A8C2WQJ3-F1
#
_entry.id   AF-A0A8C2WQJ3-F1
#
_cell.length_a   1.000
_cell.length_b   1.000
_cell.length_c   1.000
_cell.angle_alpha   90.00
_cell.angle_beta   90.00
_cell.angle_gamma   90.00
#
_symmetry.space_group_name_H-M   'P 1'
#
loop_
_entity.id
_entity.type
_entity.pdbx_description
1 polymer ?
#
loop_
_entity_poly.entity_id
_entity_poly.type
_entity_poly.pdbx_seq_one_letter_code
_entity_poly.pdbx_strand_id
1 'polypeptide(L)'
;MSSFNNKFSAYSMTELNEILEDDEKLSTMVQELDEMQEVQQSKETTLVSNRTLAEQNLALQPRLDHKKDELTKRYNGLQESFESYQLRKSTLDHMSGNTSLDILLALLQAEGAKIEEETENMADSFLDGDVTLDSFIDSYQSNRKLAHLRRVKIEKLQEMVLNGHRLPQASVPNSRSQDVSAAARPSSLFTEAGSGSSPVAQPRRKPPGPPSQPAPVLNLGPTAPQPSPAFFSASPYPPIPPRTGQPFPNVPSGYPNHFLSQYPPAVPQRPPPRMAPQPGFIMQ
;
A
#
# COMPACT_ATOMS: atom_id res chain seq x y z
N MET A 1 1.03 44.47 -50.44
CA MET A 1 1.72 45.70 -50.93
C MET A 1 1.37 46.05 -52.39
N SER A 2 1.56 45.17 -53.38
CA SER A 2 1.32 45.52 -54.80
C SER A 2 -0.16 45.74 -55.15
N SER A 3 -1.09 45.08 -54.44
CA SER A 3 -2.55 45.24 -54.59
C SER A 3 -3.02 46.65 -54.19
N PHE A 4 -2.57 47.13 -53.03
CA PHE A 4 -2.92 48.47 -52.52
C PHE A 4 -2.49 49.60 -53.46
N ASN A 5 -1.28 49.51 -54.02
CA ASN A 5 -0.75 50.51 -54.94
C ASN A 5 -1.51 50.54 -56.28
N ASN A 6 -2.03 49.40 -56.73
CA ASN A 6 -2.89 49.32 -57.92
C ASN A 6 -4.27 49.95 -57.67
N LYS A 7 -4.81 49.89 -56.43
CA LYS A 7 -6.10 50.50 -56.06
C LYS A 7 -6.04 52.04 -56.20
N PHE A 8 -4.91 52.66 -55.84
CA PHE A 8 -4.72 54.12 -56.01
C PHE A 8 -4.52 54.58 -57.44
N SER A 9 -3.97 53.72 -58.31
CA SER A 9 -3.73 54.06 -59.72
C SER A 9 -5.02 54.28 -60.53
N ALA A 10 -6.17 53.86 -60.00
CA ALA A 10 -7.48 54.00 -60.63
C ALA A 10 -8.25 55.28 -60.21
N TYR A 11 -7.78 56.03 -59.21
CA TYR A 11 -8.44 57.23 -58.70
C TYR A 11 -7.95 58.52 -59.37
N SER A 12 -8.84 59.49 -59.53
CA SER A 12 -8.49 60.85 -59.98
C SER A 12 -7.83 61.66 -58.86
N MET A 13 -7.09 62.73 -59.23
CA MET A 13 -6.40 63.60 -58.26
C MET A 13 -7.34 64.24 -57.24
N THR A 14 -8.58 64.53 -57.65
CA THR A 14 -9.65 65.05 -56.77
C THR A 14 -10.12 64.02 -55.75
N GLU A 15 -10.28 62.75 -56.15
CA GLU A 15 -10.67 61.66 -55.24
C GLU A 15 -9.53 61.30 -54.27
N LEU A 16 -8.28 61.33 -54.75
CA LEU A 16 -7.10 61.14 -53.91
C LEU A 16 -6.97 62.22 -52.83
N ASN A 17 -7.18 63.50 -53.18
CA ASN A 17 -7.20 64.59 -52.19
C ASN A 17 -8.38 64.46 -51.22
N GLU A 18 -9.55 64.02 -51.70
CA GLU A 18 -10.72 63.79 -50.83
C GLU A 18 -10.47 62.67 -49.80
N ILE A 19 -9.79 61.58 -50.19
CA ILE A 19 -9.39 60.50 -49.28
C ILE A 19 -8.29 60.94 -48.31
N LEU A 20 -7.43 61.89 -48.71
CA LEU A 20 -6.36 62.45 -47.87
C LEU A 20 -6.88 63.41 -46.80
N GLU A 21 -7.95 64.15 -47.10
CA GLU A 21 -8.55 65.13 -46.19
C GLU A 21 -9.67 64.52 -45.31
N ASP A 22 -10.09 63.28 -45.57
CA ASP A 22 -11.12 62.55 -44.82
C ASP A 22 -10.55 61.25 -44.20
N ASP A 23 -10.19 61.35 -42.91
CA ASP A 23 -9.64 60.23 -42.12
C ASP A 23 -10.61 59.04 -42.03
N GLU A 24 -11.92 59.25 -42.09
CA GLU A 24 -12.90 58.15 -42.04
C GLU A 24 -12.88 57.34 -43.34
N LYS A 25 -12.76 58.01 -44.50
CA LYS A 25 -12.59 57.34 -45.80
C LYS A 25 -11.27 56.58 -45.88
N LEU A 26 -10.18 57.17 -45.38
CA LEU A 26 -8.88 56.51 -45.31
C LEU A 26 -8.94 55.25 -44.42
N SER A 27 -9.54 55.35 -43.23
CA SER A 27 -9.73 54.21 -42.32
C SER A 27 -10.59 53.11 -42.94
N THR A 28 -11.66 53.48 -43.65
CA THR A 28 -12.53 52.54 -44.36
C THR A 28 -11.75 51.80 -45.45
N MET A 29 -10.96 52.53 -46.26
CA MET A 29 -10.12 51.93 -47.29
C MET A 29 -9.08 50.96 -46.70
N VAL A 30 -8.51 51.28 -45.53
CA VAL A 30 -7.57 50.41 -44.80
C VAL A 30 -8.25 49.16 -44.24
N GLN A 31 -9.49 49.27 -43.73
CA GLN A 31 -10.27 48.11 -43.29
C GLN A 31 -10.67 47.18 -44.44
N GLU A 32 -10.89 47.72 -45.63
CA GLU A 32 -11.17 46.96 -46.84
C GLU A 32 -9.94 46.30 -47.47
N LEU A 33 -8.74 46.52 -46.95
CA LEU A 33 -7.55 45.84 -47.47
C LEU A 33 -7.61 44.36 -47.14
N ASP A 34 -7.29 43.54 -48.15
CA ASP A 34 -7.21 42.09 -48.01
C ASP A 34 -6.30 41.70 -46.83
N GLU A 35 -5.16 42.39 -46.68
CA GLU A 35 -4.24 42.14 -45.56
C GLU A 35 -4.86 42.46 -44.18
N MET A 36 -5.69 43.51 -44.07
CA MET A 36 -6.39 43.86 -42.82
C MET A 36 -7.53 42.88 -42.53
N GLN A 37 -8.29 42.51 -43.57
CA GLN A 37 -9.37 41.54 -43.46
C GLN A 37 -8.86 40.15 -43.06
N GLU A 38 -7.73 39.71 -43.61
CA GLU A 38 -7.06 38.45 -43.25
C GLU A 38 -6.64 38.45 -41.77
N VAL A 39 -6.03 39.54 -41.30
CA VAL A 39 -5.66 39.69 -39.88
C VAL A 39 -6.88 39.67 -38.98
N GLN A 40 -7.97 40.37 -39.36
CA GLN A 40 -9.20 40.39 -38.58
C GLN A 40 -9.86 39.00 -38.55
N GLN A 41 -9.89 38.28 -39.66
CA GLN A 41 -10.40 36.91 -39.73
C GLN A 41 -9.54 35.92 -38.91
N SER A 42 -8.21 36.07 -38.96
CA SER A 42 -7.27 35.28 -38.15
C SER A 42 -7.48 35.53 -36.65
N LYS A 43 -7.67 36.80 -36.25
CA LYS A 43 -8.02 37.19 -34.88
C LYS A 43 -9.32 36.55 -34.44
N GLU A 44 -10.38 36.62 -35.25
CA GLU A 44 -11.67 36.01 -34.92
C GLU A 44 -11.56 34.49 -34.78
N THR A 45 -10.87 33.84 -35.71
CA THR A 45 -10.62 32.39 -35.66
C THR A 45 -9.89 32.01 -34.37
N THR A 46 -8.88 32.80 -33.99
CA THR A 46 -8.11 32.58 -32.75
C THR A 46 -8.96 32.80 -31.51
N LEU A 47 -9.80 33.85 -31.48
CA LEU A 47 -10.69 34.14 -30.36
C LEU A 47 -11.74 33.03 -30.19
N VAL A 48 -12.33 32.56 -31.29
CA VAL A 48 -13.28 31.44 -31.26
C VAL A 48 -12.58 30.18 -30.77
N SER A 49 -11.39 29.85 -31.30
CA SER A 49 -10.62 28.69 -30.86
C SER A 49 -10.27 28.75 -29.36
N ASN A 50 -9.78 29.90 -28.89
CA ASN A 50 -9.45 30.10 -27.47
C ASN A 50 -10.69 29.97 -26.59
N ARG A 51 -11.82 30.55 -27.00
CA ARG A 51 -13.09 30.42 -26.30
C ARG A 51 -13.54 28.97 -26.21
N THR A 52 -13.51 28.22 -27.31
CA THR A 52 -13.87 26.80 -27.32
C THR A 52 -12.96 25.99 -26.39
N LEU A 53 -11.64 26.25 -26.40
CA LEU A 53 -10.71 25.59 -25.50
C LEU A 53 -10.98 25.92 -24.03
N ALA A 54 -11.30 27.18 -23.72
CA ALA A 54 -11.65 27.60 -22.36
C ALA A 54 -12.95 26.91 -21.89
N GLU A 55 -13.98 26.85 -22.75
CA GLU A 55 -15.24 26.16 -22.47
C GLU A 55 -15.02 24.65 -22.27
N GLN A 56 -14.18 24.01 -23.09
CA GLN A 56 -13.81 22.60 -22.91
C GLN A 56 -13.04 22.37 -21.59
N ASN A 57 -12.09 23.23 -21.24
CA ASN A 57 -11.36 23.14 -19.97
C ASN A 57 -12.29 23.29 -18.77
N LEU A 58 -13.22 24.25 -18.82
CA LEU A 58 -14.23 24.44 -17.77
C LEU A 58 -15.16 23.21 -17.67
N ALA A 59 -15.52 22.59 -18.79
CA ALA A 59 -16.32 21.37 -18.80
C ALA A 59 -15.59 20.15 -18.17
N LEU A 60 -14.25 20.14 -18.16
CA LEU A 60 -13.47 19.08 -17.50
C LEU A 60 -13.44 19.22 -15.98
N GLN A 61 -13.59 20.43 -15.45
CA GLN A 61 -13.53 20.71 -14.01
C GLN A 61 -14.48 19.86 -13.17
N PRO A 62 -15.80 19.77 -13.45
CA PRO A 62 -16.71 18.93 -12.65
C PRO A 62 -16.32 17.45 -12.66
N ARG A 63 -15.77 16.95 -13.78
CA ARG A 63 -15.30 15.56 -13.89
C ARG A 63 -14.06 15.33 -13.04
N LEU A 64 -13.13 16.29 -13.00
CA LEU A 64 -11.94 16.21 -12.15
C LEU A 64 -12.33 16.28 -10.68
N ASP A 65 -13.22 17.20 -10.32
CA ASP A 65 -13.64 17.36 -8.92
C ASP A 65 -14.39 16.12 -8.43
N HIS A 66 -15.28 15.55 -9.24
CA HIS A 66 -15.90 14.26 -8.93
C HIS A 66 -14.87 13.15 -8.70
N LYS A 67 -13.83 13.05 -9.55
CA LYS A 67 -12.76 12.05 -9.38
C LYS A 67 -11.92 12.30 -8.13
N LYS A 68 -11.64 13.56 -7.79
CA LYS A 68 -10.93 13.94 -6.55
C LYS A 68 -11.75 13.56 -5.33
N ASP A 69 -13.06 13.80 -5.34
CA ASP A 69 -13.96 13.44 -4.25
C ASP A 69 -14.00 11.93 -4.06
N GLU A 70 -14.16 11.16 -5.14
CA GLU A 70 -14.13 9.69 -5.09
C GLU A 70 -12.79 9.18 -4.56
N LEU A 71 -11.67 9.74 -5.02
CA LEU A 71 -10.34 9.37 -4.52
C LEU A 71 -10.22 9.67 -3.02
N THR A 72 -10.67 10.84 -2.58
CA THR A 72 -10.64 11.27 -1.17
C THR A 72 -11.47 10.34 -0.30
N LYS A 73 -12.69 9.98 -0.74
CA LYS A 73 -13.54 9.01 -0.04
C LYS A 73 -12.85 7.64 0.10
N ARG A 74 -12.21 7.15 -0.96
CA ARG A 74 -11.48 5.88 -0.94
C ARG A 74 -10.30 5.92 0.03
N TYR A 75 -9.54 7.00 0.06
CA TYR A 75 -8.46 7.19 1.02
C TYR A 75 -8.97 7.23 2.46
N ASN A 76 -10.06 7.97 2.72
CA ASN A 76 -10.66 8.05 4.05
C ASN A 76 -11.15 6.67 4.53
N GLY A 77 -11.84 5.91 3.66
CA GLY A 77 -12.29 4.55 4.00
C GLY A 77 -11.14 3.57 4.24
N LEU A 78 -10.05 3.70 3.47
CA LEU A 78 -8.82 2.93 3.72
C LEU A 78 -8.21 3.30 5.08
N GLN A 79 -8.13 4.59 5.39
CA GLN A 79 -7.56 5.06 6.64
C GLN A 79 -8.38 4.57 7.85
N GLU A 80 -9.71 4.68 7.80
CA GLU A 80 -10.60 4.16 8.84
C GLU A 80 -10.43 2.65 9.03
N SER A 81 -10.36 1.90 7.92
CA SER A 81 -10.14 0.44 7.95
C SER A 81 -8.77 0.10 8.56
N PHE A 82 -7.74 0.88 8.25
CA PHE A 82 -6.40 0.70 8.77
C PHE A 82 -6.32 1.03 10.27
N GLU A 83 -6.95 2.10 10.71
CA GLU A 83 -7.04 2.48 12.13
C GLU A 83 -7.80 1.40 12.94
N SER A 84 -8.92 0.91 12.41
CA SER A 84 -9.67 -0.20 13.00
C SER A 84 -8.85 -1.49 13.10
N TYR A 85 -8.10 -1.82 12.04
CA TYR A 85 -7.18 -2.95 12.05
C TYR A 85 -6.09 -2.78 13.12
N GLN A 86 -5.45 -1.61 13.20
CA GLN A 86 -4.39 -1.32 14.16
C GLN A 86 -4.91 -1.41 15.60
N LEU A 87 -6.10 -0.89 15.87
CA LEU A 87 -6.75 -1.01 17.16
C LEU A 87 -6.99 -2.48 17.51
N ARG A 88 -7.57 -3.25 16.58
CA ARG A 88 -7.85 -4.67 16.80
C ARG A 88 -6.59 -5.49 17.00
N LYS A 89 -5.53 -5.18 16.26
CA LYS A 89 -4.21 -5.79 16.43
C LYS A 89 -3.64 -5.47 17.81
N SER A 90 -3.64 -4.21 18.22
CA SER A 90 -3.16 -3.81 19.55
C SER A 90 -3.94 -4.47 20.68
N THR A 91 -5.27 -4.61 20.53
CA THR A 91 -6.10 -5.34 21.49
C THR A 91 -5.74 -6.81 21.52
N LEU A 92 -5.53 -7.45 20.35
CA LEU A 92 -5.13 -8.84 20.28
C LEU A 92 -3.75 -9.08 20.91
N ASP A 93 -2.77 -8.21 20.62
CA ASP A 93 -1.43 -8.28 21.20
C ASP A 93 -1.45 -8.06 22.72
N HIS A 94 -2.35 -7.22 23.23
CA HIS A 94 -2.55 -7.05 24.67
C HIS A 94 -3.24 -8.27 25.31
N MET A 95 -4.29 -8.80 24.69
CA MET A 95 -5.07 -9.94 25.19
C MET A 95 -4.31 -11.26 25.11
N SER A 96 -3.48 -11.47 24.08
CA SER A 96 -2.64 -12.65 23.97
C SER A 96 -1.58 -12.70 25.06
N GLY A 97 -1.35 -11.58 25.76
CA GLY A 97 -0.33 -11.44 26.78
C GLY A 97 1.04 -11.49 26.12
N ASN A 98 1.92 -10.57 26.48
CA ASN A 98 3.30 -10.54 25.98
C ASN A 98 4.17 -11.72 26.48
N THR A 99 3.57 -12.86 26.84
CA THR A 99 4.26 -14.08 27.23
C THR A 99 4.36 -14.97 26.00
N SER A 100 5.49 -14.87 25.30
CA SER A 100 5.81 -15.87 24.29
C SER A 100 5.76 -17.27 24.91
N LEU A 101 5.43 -18.26 24.08
CA LEU A 101 5.39 -19.66 24.51
C LEU A 101 6.72 -20.09 25.15
N ASP A 102 7.83 -19.52 24.66
CA ASP A 102 9.18 -19.71 25.20
C ASP A 102 9.33 -19.17 26.64
N ILE A 103 8.81 -17.97 26.91
CA ILE A 103 8.82 -17.40 28.27
C ILE A 103 7.99 -18.28 29.21
N LEU A 104 6.82 -18.72 28.77
CA LEU A 104 5.96 -19.59 29.59
C LEU A 104 6.63 -20.94 29.86
N LEU A 105 7.31 -21.52 28.86
CA LEU A 105 8.07 -22.75 29.01
C LEU A 105 9.22 -22.59 30.01
N ALA A 106 10.00 -21.52 29.91
CA ALA A 106 11.09 -21.23 30.84
C ALA A 106 10.59 -21.06 32.28
N LEU A 107 9.50 -20.32 32.48
CA LEU A 107 8.89 -20.14 33.80
C LEU A 107 8.38 -21.48 34.36
N LEU A 108 7.72 -22.29 33.54
CA LEU A 108 7.23 -23.59 33.96
C LEU A 108 8.36 -24.57 34.29
N GLN A 109 9.48 -24.50 33.57
CA GLN A 109 10.70 -25.27 33.85
C GLN A 109 11.32 -24.87 35.19
N ALA A 110 11.45 -23.57 35.46
CA ALA A 110 11.95 -23.08 36.75
C ALA A 110 11.06 -23.53 37.92
N GLU A 111 9.74 -23.38 37.77
CA GLU A 111 8.76 -23.88 38.74
C GLU A 111 8.73 -25.41 38.84
N GLY A 112 9.03 -26.12 37.75
CA GLY A 112 9.18 -27.57 37.71
C GLY A 112 10.39 -28.05 38.50
N ALA A 113 11.56 -27.41 38.31
CA ALA A 113 12.77 -27.69 39.07
C ALA A 113 12.59 -27.39 40.56
N LYS A 114 11.97 -26.25 40.89
CA LYS A 114 11.66 -25.87 42.27
C LYS A 114 10.84 -26.92 43.01
N ILE A 115 9.76 -27.43 42.40
CA ILE A 115 8.94 -28.46 43.07
C ILE A 115 9.65 -29.82 43.15
N GLU A 116 10.55 -30.13 42.20
CA GLU A 116 11.38 -31.33 42.30
C GLU A 116 12.32 -31.26 43.50
N GLU A 117 13.03 -30.14 43.65
CA GLU A 117 13.90 -29.85 44.80
C GLU A 117 13.11 -29.84 46.12
N GLU A 118 11.93 -29.20 46.16
CA GLU A 118 11.07 -29.22 47.36
C GLU A 118 10.69 -30.65 47.75
N THR A 119 10.37 -31.52 46.78
CA THR A 119 10.07 -32.93 47.11
C THR A 119 11.29 -33.71 47.59
N GLU A 120 12.50 -33.37 47.13
CA GLU A 120 13.74 -33.97 47.61
C GLU A 120 14.03 -33.53 49.05
N ASN A 121 13.95 -32.23 49.34
CA ASN A 121 14.09 -31.68 50.70
C ASN A 121 13.08 -32.29 51.69
N MET A 122 11.85 -32.56 51.24
CA MET A 122 10.84 -33.24 52.06
C MET A 122 11.23 -34.69 52.36
N ALA A 123 11.85 -35.39 51.41
CA ALA A 123 12.34 -36.75 51.63
C ALA A 123 13.50 -36.76 52.62
N ASP A 124 14.45 -35.83 52.48
CA ASP A 124 15.58 -35.68 53.41
C ASP A 124 15.10 -35.35 54.82
N SER A 125 14.19 -34.38 54.97
CA SER A 125 13.61 -34.00 56.28
C SER A 125 12.89 -35.19 56.96
N PHE A 126 12.26 -36.07 56.18
CA PHE A 126 11.64 -37.28 56.72
C PHE A 126 12.68 -38.32 57.17
N LEU A 127 13.78 -38.48 56.41
CA LEU A 127 14.88 -39.38 56.77
C LEU A 127 15.64 -38.90 58.02
N ASP A 128 15.74 -37.59 58.21
CA ASP A 128 16.33 -36.96 59.40
C ASP A 128 15.41 -37.02 60.63
N GLY A 129 14.13 -37.37 60.43
CA GLY A 129 13.13 -37.50 61.51
C GLY A 129 12.44 -36.20 61.91
N ASP A 130 12.59 -35.12 61.12
CA ASP A 130 11.99 -33.82 61.38
C ASP A 130 10.47 -33.80 61.12
N VAL A 131 9.96 -34.76 60.34
CA VAL A 131 8.54 -34.86 59.93
C VAL A 131 7.98 -36.24 60.26
N THR A 132 6.73 -36.29 60.74
CA THR A 132 6.03 -37.55 61.01
C THR A 132 5.59 -38.25 59.73
N LEU A 133 5.44 -39.58 59.77
CA LEU A 133 5.03 -40.38 58.61
C LEU A 133 3.71 -39.90 57.99
N ASP A 134 2.69 -39.63 58.81
CA ASP A 134 1.38 -39.21 58.34
C ASP A 134 1.46 -37.83 57.64
N SER A 135 2.19 -36.88 58.22
CA SER A 135 2.39 -35.54 57.64
C SER A 135 3.20 -35.58 56.35
N PHE A 136 4.21 -36.45 56.29
CA PHE A 136 5.01 -36.68 55.11
C PHE A 136 4.16 -37.26 53.98
N ILE A 137 3.36 -38.30 54.24
CA ILE A 137 2.51 -38.94 53.22
C ILE A 137 1.56 -37.94 52.57
N ASP A 138 0.84 -37.13 53.36
CA ASP A 138 -0.14 -36.16 52.87
C ASP A 138 0.51 -35.10 51.97
N SER A 139 1.65 -34.56 52.40
CA SER A 139 2.33 -33.46 51.71
C SER A 139 3.18 -33.95 50.54
N TYR A 140 3.90 -35.05 50.71
CA TYR A 140 4.82 -35.57 49.69
C TYR A 140 4.07 -36.11 48.48
N GLN A 141 2.99 -36.88 48.67
CA GLN A 141 2.23 -37.42 47.54
C GLN A 141 1.62 -36.31 46.68
N SER A 142 1.08 -35.27 47.30
CA SER A 142 0.48 -34.14 46.59
C SER A 142 1.52 -33.33 45.80
N ASN A 143 2.66 -33.00 46.41
CA ASN A 143 3.77 -32.28 45.74
C ASN A 143 4.45 -33.13 44.67
N ARG A 144 4.66 -34.43 44.92
CA ARG A 144 5.24 -35.35 43.93
C ARG A 144 4.34 -35.51 42.71
N LYS A 145 3.02 -35.61 42.91
CA LYS A 145 2.03 -35.59 41.82
C LYS A 145 2.09 -34.28 41.02
N LEU A 146 2.24 -33.14 41.69
CA LEU A 146 2.39 -31.84 41.03
C LEU A 146 3.68 -31.77 40.20
N ALA A 147 4.81 -32.27 40.72
CA ALA A 147 6.09 -32.34 40.00
C ALA A 147 5.97 -33.18 38.72
N HIS A 148 5.38 -34.40 38.81
CA HIS A 148 5.14 -35.23 37.63
C HIS A 148 4.22 -34.55 36.62
N LEU A 149 3.15 -33.88 37.08
CA LEU A 149 2.25 -33.14 36.20
C LEU A 149 2.95 -31.97 35.49
N ARG A 150 3.80 -31.21 36.19
CA ARG A 150 4.60 -30.13 35.60
C ARG A 150 5.57 -30.66 34.56
N ARG A 151 6.27 -31.79 34.83
CA ARG A 151 7.16 -32.45 33.86
C ARG A 151 6.47 -32.78 32.54
N VAL A 152 5.30 -33.42 32.60
CA VAL A 152 4.51 -33.75 31.39
C VAL A 152 4.06 -32.47 30.66
N LYS A 153 3.65 -31.43 31.41
CA LYS A 153 3.26 -30.14 30.80
C LYS A 153 4.45 -29.45 30.12
N ILE A 154 5.65 -29.52 30.69
CA ILE A 154 6.89 -29.00 30.09
C ILE A 154 7.17 -29.71 28.77
N GLU A 155 7.16 -31.05 28.75
CA GLU A 155 7.37 -31.84 27.52
C GLU A 155 6.37 -31.48 26.42
N LYS A 156 5.08 -31.36 26.79
CA LYS A 156 4.02 -30.99 25.84
C LYS A 156 4.15 -29.56 25.33
N LEU A 157 4.50 -28.63 26.20
CA LEU A 157 4.72 -27.24 25.81
C LEU A 157 5.97 -27.08 24.93
N GLN A 158 7.03 -27.83 25.23
CA GLN A 158 8.24 -27.90 24.40
C GLN A 158 7.95 -28.45 23.01
N GLU A 159 7.11 -29.49 22.90
CA GLU A 159 6.64 -30.01 21.61
C GLU A 159 5.89 -28.94 20.80
N MET A 160 5.04 -28.13 21.46
CA MET A 160 4.32 -27.03 20.80
C MET A 160 5.24 -25.89 20.35
N VAL A 161 6.27 -25.55 21.14
CA VAL A 161 7.29 -24.57 20.77
C VAL A 161 8.07 -25.04 19.54
N LEU A 162 8.54 -26.29 19.54
CA LEU A 162 9.39 -26.84 18.48
C LEU A 162 8.64 -27.06 17.16
N ASN A 163 7.39 -27.50 17.22
CA ASN A 163 6.59 -27.82 16.02
C ASN A 163 5.90 -26.60 15.39
N GLY A 164 5.94 -25.43 16.06
CA GLY A 164 5.11 -24.27 15.69
C GLY A 164 3.62 -24.56 15.84
N HIS A 165 2.76 -23.57 15.58
CA HIS A 165 1.30 -23.62 15.77
C HIS A 165 0.55 -24.62 14.85
N ARG A 166 0.94 -25.89 14.80
CA ARG A 166 0.16 -26.96 14.20
C ARG A 166 -0.86 -27.45 15.22
N LEU A 167 -1.93 -26.67 15.41
CA LEU A 167 -3.11 -27.16 16.11
C LEU A 167 -3.64 -28.42 15.39
N PRO A 168 -4.16 -29.43 16.12
CA PRO A 168 -4.83 -30.57 15.49
C PRO A 168 -6.06 -30.05 14.74
N GLN A 169 -5.99 -30.03 13.41
CA GLN A 169 -7.10 -29.64 12.57
C GLN A 169 -8.19 -30.73 12.70
N ALA A 170 -9.25 -30.45 13.46
CA ALA A 170 -10.41 -31.34 13.54
C ALA A 170 -11.07 -31.42 12.15
N SER A 171 -10.95 -32.57 11.51
CA SER A 171 -11.63 -32.87 10.24
C SER A 171 -13.13 -33.04 10.48
N VAL A 172 -13.93 -32.05 10.07
CA VAL A 172 -15.39 -32.20 9.98
C VAL A 172 -15.75 -32.86 8.62
N PRO A 173 -16.45 -34.00 8.59
CA PRO A 173 -16.94 -34.59 7.34
C PRO A 173 -18.17 -33.82 6.86
N ASN A 174 -18.09 -33.29 5.64
CA ASN A 174 -19.20 -32.58 5.01
C ASN A 174 -20.17 -33.60 4.40
N SER A 175 -21.33 -33.83 5.02
CA SER A 175 -22.41 -34.65 4.44
C SER A 175 -23.03 -33.93 3.24
N ARG A 176 -22.80 -34.47 2.04
CA ARG A 176 -23.37 -33.99 0.78
C ARG A 176 -24.74 -34.62 0.56
N SER A 177 -25.79 -33.83 0.70
CA SER A 177 -27.16 -34.20 0.37
C SER A 177 -27.29 -34.53 -1.13
N GLN A 178 -27.82 -35.71 -1.44
CA GLN A 178 -28.31 -36.09 -2.76
C GLN A 178 -29.72 -35.53 -2.92
N ASP A 179 -30.00 -34.90 -4.06
CA ASP A 179 -31.37 -34.79 -4.56
C ASP A 179 -31.37 -35.07 -6.06
N VAL A 180 -32.35 -35.86 -6.48
CA VAL A 180 -32.49 -36.47 -7.81
C VAL A 180 -33.78 -35.94 -8.40
N SER A 181 -33.75 -35.44 -9.64
CA SER A 181 -34.94 -35.43 -10.48
C SER A 181 -34.57 -35.49 -11.95
N ALA A 182 -35.19 -36.45 -12.62
CA ALA A 182 -35.01 -36.85 -14.00
C ALA A 182 -36.16 -36.32 -14.87
N ALA A 183 -35.89 -36.14 -16.18
CA ALA A 183 -36.71 -36.58 -17.33
C ALA A 183 -36.67 -35.58 -18.51
N ALA A 184 -36.10 -36.01 -19.66
CA ALA A 184 -36.78 -36.14 -20.96
C ALA A 184 -35.75 -36.31 -22.12
N ARG A 185 -36.06 -37.26 -23.02
CA ARG A 185 -35.29 -37.87 -24.14
C ARG A 185 -35.70 -37.22 -25.50
N PRO A 186 -35.31 -37.67 -26.75
CA PRO A 186 -34.68 -38.96 -27.17
C PRO A 186 -33.60 -38.96 -28.31
N SER A 187 -32.95 -40.15 -28.45
CA SER A 187 -32.43 -40.90 -29.63
C SER A 187 -31.34 -40.31 -30.56
N SER A 188 -30.28 -41.05 -30.95
CA SER A 188 -30.30 -42.30 -31.73
C SER A 188 -29.09 -43.24 -31.52
N LEU A 189 -29.36 -44.55 -31.69
CA LEU A 189 -28.51 -45.74 -31.62
C LEU A 189 -27.44 -45.83 -32.73
N PHE A 190 -26.24 -46.34 -32.40
CA PHE A 190 -25.53 -47.41 -33.14
C PHE A 190 -24.63 -48.23 -32.17
N THR A 191 -24.62 -49.55 -32.41
CA THR A 191 -23.94 -50.73 -31.82
C THR A 191 -22.39 -50.56 -31.77
N GLU A 192 -21.51 -51.24 -31.01
CA GLU A 192 -21.45 -52.58 -30.39
C GLU A 192 -20.29 -52.64 -29.34
N ALA A 193 -20.24 -53.73 -28.56
CA ALA A 193 -19.56 -53.96 -27.29
C ALA A 193 -18.02 -54.10 -27.31
N GLY A 194 -17.39 -53.83 -26.15
CA GLY A 194 -16.01 -54.26 -25.85
C GLY A 194 -15.39 -53.60 -24.62
N SER A 195 -15.44 -54.31 -23.48
CA SER A 195 -14.67 -54.19 -22.23
C SER A 195 -13.62 -53.08 -22.05
N GLY A 196 -13.75 -52.36 -20.93
CA GLY A 196 -12.65 -52.18 -19.98
C GLY A 196 -11.85 -50.88 -20.03
N SER A 197 -11.79 -50.22 -18.87
CA SER A 197 -10.81 -49.20 -18.44
C SER A 197 -11.08 -47.75 -18.84
N SER A 198 -11.44 -46.96 -17.83
CA SER A 198 -11.56 -45.50 -17.87
C SER A 198 -10.17 -44.88 -17.62
N PRO A 199 -9.68 -43.92 -18.44
CA PRO A 199 -8.43 -43.25 -18.16
C PRO A 199 -8.62 -42.02 -17.26
N VAL A 200 -7.71 -41.93 -16.30
CA VAL A 200 -7.41 -40.80 -15.42
C VAL A 200 -7.35 -39.45 -16.15
N ALA A 201 -8.01 -38.43 -15.60
CA ALA A 201 -7.85 -37.03 -16.01
C ALA A 201 -6.66 -36.39 -15.26
N GLN A 202 -5.61 -36.03 -15.99
CA GLN A 202 -4.46 -35.28 -15.46
C GLN A 202 -4.77 -33.77 -15.30
N PRO A 203 -4.10 -33.06 -14.37
CA PRO A 203 -4.25 -31.61 -14.20
C PRO A 203 -3.70 -30.81 -15.39
N ARG A 204 -4.45 -29.80 -15.82
CA ARG A 204 -4.11 -28.86 -16.91
C ARG A 204 -2.72 -28.21 -16.73
N ARG A 205 -1.88 -28.31 -17.77
CA ARG A 205 -0.62 -27.58 -17.91
C ARG A 205 -0.86 -26.07 -18.06
N LYS A 206 0.02 -25.25 -17.47
CA LYS A 206 0.10 -23.79 -17.70
C LYS A 206 0.45 -23.50 -19.18
N PRO A 207 -0.05 -22.39 -19.77
CA PRO A 207 0.28 -22.02 -21.15
C PRO A 207 1.76 -21.64 -21.29
N PRO A 208 2.39 -21.86 -22.47
CA PRO A 208 3.79 -21.53 -22.69
C PRO A 208 4.00 -20.02 -22.80
N GLY A 209 5.15 -19.54 -22.32
CA GLY A 209 5.58 -18.14 -22.47
C GLY A 209 5.99 -17.80 -23.92
N PRO A 210 6.01 -16.50 -24.28
CA PRO A 210 6.32 -16.05 -25.63
C PRO A 210 7.79 -16.31 -26.02
N PRO A 211 8.10 -16.44 -27.32
CA PRO A 211 9.43 -16.83 -27.80
C PRO A 211 10.49 -15.73 -27.58
N SER A 212 11.67 -16.14 -27.14
CA SER A 212 12.86 -15.28 -27.02
C SER A 212 13.36 -14.87 -28.40
N GLN A 213 13.31 -13.57 -28.71
CA GLN A 213 14.08 -13.00 -29.82
C GLN A 213 15.46 -12.57 -29.33
N PRO A 214 16.53 -12.76 -30.14
CA PRO A 214 17.86 -12.25 -29.81
C PRO A 214 17.93 -10.73 -30.00
N ALA A 215 18.55 -10.03 -29.03
CA ALA A 215 18.75 -8.58 -29.06
C ALA A 215 19.81 -8.17 -30.10
N PRO A 216 19.71 -6.96 -30.70
CA PRO A 216 20.70 -6.45 -31.63
C PRO A 216 22.00 -6.06 -30.89
N VAL A 217 23.12 -6.44 -31.49
CA VAL A 217 24.48 -6.14 -31.03
C VAL A 217 24.76 -4.64 -31.22
N LEU A 218 25.03 -3.93 -30.12
CA LEU A 218 25.68 -2.62 -30.15
C LEU A 218 27.00 -2.72 -29.36
N ASN A 219 28.10 -2.57 -30.10
CA ASN A 219 29.47 -2.43 -29.61
C ASN A 219 29.57 -1.33 -28.54
N LEU A 220 30.13 -1.63 -27.37
CA LEU A 220 30.79 -0.64 -26.51
C LEU A 220 32.07 -1.22 -25.88
N GLY A 221 33.14 -0.44 -26.01
CA GLY A 221 34.47 -0.69 -25.42
C GLY A 221 34.55 -0.43 -23.91
N PRO A 222 35.76 -0.38 -23.32
CA PRO A 222 36.04 -1.06 -22.05
C PRO A 222 35.84 -0.23 -20.76
N THR A 223 35.29 -0.91 -19.76
CA THR A 223 35.63 -0.99 -18.32
C THR A 223 35.64 0.27 -17.44
N ALA A 224 34.69 0.32 -16.49
CA ALA A 224 34.79 1.00 -15.19
C ALA A 224 34.03 0.19 -14.10
N PRO A 225 34.44 0.22 -12.81
CA PRO A 225 34.08 -0.80 -11.83
C PRO A 225 32.68 -0.62 -11.23
N GLN A 226 32.00 -1.76 -11.01
CA GLN A 226 30.70 -1.89 -10.34
C GLN A 226 30.78 -1.66 -8.82
N PRO A 227 29.78 -1.02 -8.19
CA PRO A 227 29.52 -1.20 -6.78
C PRO A 227 28.54 -2.37 -6.53
N SER A 228 28.75 -3.04 -5.40
CA SER A 228 28.03 -4.19 -4.86
C SER A 228 26.50 -4.04 -4.75
N PRO A 229 25.73 -5.16 -4.77
CA PRO A 229 24.28 -5.11 -4.71
C PRO A 229 23.81 -4.77 -3.29
N ALA A 230 23.13 -3.63 -3.11
CA ALA A 230 22.41 -3.34 -1.89
C ALA A 230 21.13 -4.18 -1.86
N PHE A 231 20.97 -4.96 -0.78
CA PHE A 231 19.77 -5.71 -0.47
C PHE A 231 18.60 -4.74 -0.25
N PHE A 232 17.60 -4.77 -1.13
CA PHE A 232 16.34 -4.07 -0.90
C PHE A 232 15.49 -4.90 0.06
N SER A 233 15.38 -4.45 1.31
CA SER A 233 14.34 -4.90 2.22
C SER A 233 12.97 -4.48 1.65
N ALA A 234 12.05 -5.43 1.54
CA ALA A 234 10.69 -5.18 1.10
C ALA A 234 9.94 -4.34 2.14
N SER A 235 9.93 -3.02 1.94
CA SER A 235 9.00 -2.13 2.64
C SER A 235 7.57 -2.37 2.15
N PRO A 236 6.55 -2.43 3.03
CA PRO A 236 5.16 -2.65 2.65
C PRO A 236 4.46 -1.42 2.03
N TYR A 237 5.20 -0.33 1.77
CA TYR A 237 4.64 0.89 1.15
C TYR A 237 5.39 1.26 -0.14
N PRO A 238 4.69 1.72 -1.19
CA PRO A 238 5.34 2.18 -2.42
C PRO A 238 6.16 3.46 -2.14
N PRO A 239 7.32 3.63 -2.79
CA PRO A 239 8.15 4.81 -2.62
C PRO A 239 7.43 6.06 -3.16
N ILE A 240 7.37 7.10 -2.33
CA ILE A 240 6.89 8.43 -2.71
C ILE A 240 7.95 9.06 -3.65
N PRO A 241 7.59 9.58 -4.83
CA PRO A 241 8.55 10.20 -5.73
C PRO A 241 9.18 11.46 -5.10
N PRO A 242 10.49 11.72 -5.34
CA PRO A 242 11.17 12.88 -4.77
C PRO A 242 10.56 14.17 -5.32
N ARG A 243 10.20 15.07 -4.40
CA ARG A 243 9.75 16.43 -4.72
C ARG A 243 10.95 17.26 -5.17
N THR A 244 11.28 17.23 -6.46
CA THR A 244 12.18 18.22 -7.06
C THR A 244 11.44 19.56 -7.12
N GLY A 245 11.53 20.33 -6.03
CA GLY A 245 11.19 21.74 -6.00
C GLY A 245 12.17 22.53 -6.84
N GLN A 246 11.75 22.92 -8.04
CA GLN A 246 12.34 24.05 -8.76
C GLN A 246 11.47 25.29 -8.44
N PRO A 247 12.04 26.38 -7.89
CA PRO A 247 11.31 27.63 -7.76
C PRO A 247 11.17 28.26 -9.16
N PHE A 248 9.93 28.48 -9.60
CA PHE A 248 9.66 29.31 -10.77
C PHE A 248 10.00 30.77 -10.47
N PRO A 249 10.65 31.50 -11.38
CA PRO A 249 10.90 32.92 -11.18
C PRO A 249 9.59 33.71 -11.20
N ASN A 250 9.50 34.57 -10.20
CA ASN A 250 8.46 35.53 -9.83
C ASN A 250 7.65 36.14 -11.00
N VAL A 251 6.32 35.94 -10.99
CA VAL A 251 5.37 36.75 -11.77
C VAL A 251 4.39 37.39 -10.78
N PRO A 252 4.23 38.73 -10.76
CA PRO A 252 3.32 39.39 -9.83
C PRO A 252 1.89 39.39 -10.41
N SER A 253 0.94 38.74 -9.75
CA SER A 253 -0.48 38.91 -10.10
C SER A 253 -1.42 38.66 -8.91
N GLY A 254 -1.75 39.75 -8.21
CA GLY A 254 -3.11 40.31 -8.25
C GLY A 254 -4.32 39.52 -7.75
N TYR A 255 -4.21 38.35 -7.11
CA TYR A 255 -5.37 37.66 -6.52
C TYR A 255 -5.22 37.42 -5.02
N PRO A 256 -6.25 37.71 -4.20
CA PRO A 256 -6.20 37.45 -2.77
C PRO A 256 -6.38 35.95 -2.51
N ASN A 257 -5.28 35.27 -2.16
CA ASN A 257 -5.30 33.89 -1.70
C ASN A 257 -5.87 33.81 -0.27
N HIS A 258 -7.17 33.53 -0.15
CA HIS A 258 -7.87 33.37 1.12
C HIS A 258 -7.79 31.96 1.75
N PHE A 259 -6.93 31.06 1.27
CA PHE A 259 -6.89 29.66 1.73
C PHE A 259 -5.52 29.14 2.20
N LEU A 260 -4.65 30.02 2.73
CA LEU A 260 -3.55 29.56 3.58
C LEU A 260 -4.02 29.54 5.04
N SER A 261 -4.74 28.47 5.41
CA SER A 261 -4.88 28.13 6.83
C SER A 261 -3.50 27.72 7.35
N GLN A 262 -2.99 28.61 8.18
CA GLN A 262 -1.78 28.53 8.97
C GLN A 262 -1.83 27.27 9.85
N TYR A 263 -0.89 26.33 9.62
CA TYR A 263 -0.68 25.21 10.52
C TYR A 263 -0.28 25.71 11.92
N PRO A 264 -0.64 25.00 13.01
CA PRO A 264 -0.25 25.37 14.36
C PRO A 264 1.28 25.23 14.55
N PRO A 265 1.90 26.03 15.43
CA PRO A 265 3.35 26.00 15.63
C PRO A 265 3.80 24.65 16.23
N ALA A 266 5.00 24.23 15.87
CA ALA A 266 5.63 23.02 16.38
C ALA A 266 5.80 23.09 17.91
N VAL A 267 5.41 22.00 18.58
CA VAL A 267 5.58 21.79 20.03
C VAL A 267 7.08 21.78 20.36
N PRO A 268 7.54 22.41 21.47
CA PRO A 268 8.97 22.43 21.81
C PRO A 268 9.54 21.02 22.02
N GLN A 269 10.67 20.75 21.35
CA GLN A 269 11.48 19.54 21.50
C GLN A 269 11.80 19.27 22.97
N ARG A 270 11.50 18.05 23.43
CA ARG A 270 11.88 17.54 24.75
C ARG A 270 13.42 17.48 24.85
N PRO A 271 14.05 17.95 25.94
CA PRO A 271 15.50 17.82 26.09
C PRO A 271 15.92 16.35 26.20
N PRO A 272 17.16 15.99 25.80
CA PRO A 272 17.65 14.63 25.80
C PRO A 272 17.67 14.04 27.22
N PRO A 273 17.59 12.70 27.37
CA PRO A 273 17.56 12.06 28.68
C PRO A 273 18.87 12.34 29.42
N ARG A 274 18.76 12.92 30.63
CA ARG A 274 19.87 13.01 31.58
C ARG A 274 20.39 11.59 31.84
N MET A 275 21.69 11.40 31.64
CA MET A 275 22.44 10.27 32.18
C MET A 275 22.23 10.18 33.69
N ALA A 276 21.95 8.98 34.19
CA ALA A 276 21.82 8.70 35.61
C ALA A 276 23.14 9.05 36.35
N PRO A 277 23.07 9.55 37.59
CA PRO A 277 24.28 9.77 38.39
C PRO A 277 24.87 8.41 38.80
N GLN A 278 26.16 8.23 38.51
CA GLN A 278 26.97 7.11 39.01
C GLN A 278 26.98 7.13 40.55
N PRO A 279 26.75 6.01 41.24
CA PRO A 279 26.93 5.95 42.69
C PRO A 279 28.43 6.04 43.00
N GLY A 280 28.80 7.06 43.78
CA GLY A 280 30.16 7.28 44.23
C GLY A 280 30.67 6.16 45.15
N PHE A 281 31.95 5.83 44.98
CA PHE A 281 32.73 5.04 45.92
C PHE A 281 32.79 5.76 47.28
N ILE A 282 32.39 5.07 48.35
CA ILE A 282 32.79 5.42 49.71
C ILE A 282 34.16 4.78 49.92
N MET A 283 35.20 5.61 50.05
CA MET A 283 36.44 5.24 50.69
C MET A 283 36.46 5.79 52.13
N GLN A 284 36.73 4.85 53.04
CA GLN A 284 37.10 4.98 54.46
C GLN A 284 36.04 5.51 55.44
#